data_AF-A0A440KII5-F1
#
_entry.id   AF-A0A440KII5-F1
#
_cell.length_a   1.000
_cell.length_b   1.000
_cell.length_c   1.000
_cell.angle_alpha   90.00
_cell.angle_beta   90.00
_cell.angle_gamma   90.00
#
_symmetry.space_group_name_H-M   'P 1'
#
loop_
_entity.id
_entity.type
_entity.pdbx_description
1 polymer ?
#
loop_
_entity_poly.entity_id
_entity_poly.type
_entity_poly.pdbx_seq_one_letter_code
_entity_poly.pdbx_strand_id
1 'polypeptide(L)'
;MFILRFLWAVLTSRWLWTLIGIALLSLVIWVFGPIVRVGAYEPFASENVRIVIIALLVIFWLIWLIVAQRRAIRANRMFVAEIAAPVVEKPLSPGEENVAAVGAKFAEVMVELKRRKLGGRKFLREMPWYVIVGPPATGKTTALRQSGLNFPIDLTDDLQGVGGTRNCDWFFSENAVLIDTAGRYVQQE
;
A
#
# COMPACT_ATOMS: atom_id res chain seq x y z
N MET A 1 -10.25 6.37 24.51
CA MET A 1 -9.10 6.63 23.61
C MET A 1 -9.40 6.34 22.13
N PHE A 2 -10.22 5.34 21.79
CA PHE A 2 -10.57 4.98 20.40
C PHE A 2 -11.34 6.08 19.64
N ILE A 3 -12.34 6.70 20.29
CA ILE A 3 -13.18 7.77 19.72
C ILE A 3 -12.34 9.01 19.36
N LEU A 4 -11.36 9.36 20.19
CA LEU A 4 -10.50 10.53 19.95
C LEU A 4 -9.59 10.33 18.72
N ARG A 5 -9.05 9.13 18.53
CA ARG A 5 -8.25 8.77 17.35
C ARG A 5 -9.09 8.72 16.08
N PHE A 6 -10.33 8.23 16.18
CA PHE A 6 -11.27 8.23 15.07
C PHE A 6 -11.64 9.65 14.64
N LEU A 7 -12.02 10.51 15.60
CA LEU A 7 -12.32 11.92 15.34
C LEU A 7 -11.13 12.66 14.72
N TRP A 8 -9.91 12.43 15.23
CA TRP A 8 -8.70 13.01 14.67
C TRP A 8 -8.42 12.53 13.24
N ALA A 9 -8.62 11.23 12.96
CA ALA A 9 -8.45 10.67 11.61
C ALA A 9 -9.50 11.21 10.62
N VAL A 10 -10.72 11.49 11.08
CA VAL A 10 -11.77 12.11 10.27
C VAL A 10 -11.47 13.59 10.03
N LEU A 11 -11.06 14.33 11.06
CA LEU A 11 -10.69 15.75 10.99
C LEU A 11 -9.46 16.00 10.10
N THR A 12 -8.52 15.05 10.06
CA THR A 12 -7.32 15.14 9.20
C THR A 12 -7.54 14.56 7.80
N SER A 13 -8.72 14.02 7.51
CA SER A 13 -9.03 13.44 6.21
C SER A 13 -9.13 14.50 5.13
N ARG A 14 -8.39 14.32 4.03
CA ARG A 14 -8.43 15.19 2.83
C ARG A 14 -9.85 15.30 2.24
N TRP A 15 -10.68 14.30 2.48
CA TRP A 15 -12.07 14.24 2.02
C TRP A 15 -12.97 15.21 2.77
N LEU A 16 -12.78 15.34 4.08
CA LEU A 16 -13.53 16.29 4.90
C LEU A 16 -13.22 17.72 4.47
N TRP A 17 -11.94 18.06 4.30
CA TRP A 17 -11.53 19.41 3.90
C TRP A 17 -12.02 19.79 2.50
N THR A 18 -12.01 18.84 1.55
CA THR A 18 -12.57 19.09 0.21
C THR A 18 -14.10 19.26 0.24
N LEU A 19 -14.82 18.48 1.04
CA LEU A 19 -16.25 18.66 1.25
C LEU A 19 -16.57 20.02 1.88
N ILE A 20 -15.84 20.41 2.93
CA ILE A 20 -15.98 21.72 3.58
C ILE A 20 -15.72 22.84 2.57
N GLY A 21 -14.65 22.73 1.76
CA GLY A 21 -14.35 23.71 0.73
C GLY A 21 -15.46 23.86 -0.32
N ILE A 22 -16.02 22.73 -0.79
CA ILE A 22 -17.16 22.73 -1.73
C ILE A 22 -18.42 23.33 -1.09
N ALA A 23 -18.69 23.03 0.18
CA ALA A 23 -19.82 23.59 0.91
C ALA A 23 -19.69 25.11 1.09
N LEU A 24 -18.50 25.59 1.48
CA LEU A 24 -18.21 27.01 1.61
C LEU A 24 -18.31 27.73 0.27
N LEU A 25 -17.77 27.14 -0.81
CA LEU A 25 -17.86 27.73 -2.14
C LEU A 25 -19.31 27.79 -2.64
N SER A 26 -20.11 26.76 -2.37
CA SER A 26 -21.54 26.76 -2.67
C SER A 26 -22.29 27.83 -1.90
N LEU A 27 -21.96 28.03 -0.61
CA LEU A 27 -22.53 29.10 0.21
C LEU A 27 -22.15 30.48 -0.33
N VAL A 28 -20.90 30.67 -0.75
CA VAL A 28 -20.45 31.92 -1.37
C VAL A 28 -21.22 32.20 -2.66
N ILE A 29 -21.40 31.21 -3.53
CA ILE A 29 -22.21 31.35 -4.75
C ILE A 29 -23.66 31.70 -4.41
N TRP A 30 -24.22 31.10 -3.37
CA TRP A 30 -25.60 31.35 -2.96
C TRP A 30 -25.82 32.77 -2.43
N VAL A 31 -24.95 33.22 -1.52
CA VAL A 31 -25.08 34.52 -0.83
C VAL A 31 -24.61 35.68 -1.71
N PHE A 32 -23.45 35.53 -2.35
CA PHE A 32 -22.83 36.62 -3.11
C PHE A 32 -23.18 36.59 -4.60
N GLY A 33 -23.65 35.47 -5.14
CA GLY A 33 -24.08 35.36 -6.54
C GLY A 33 -25.02 36.48 -6.99
N PRO A 34 -26.11 36.80 -6.27
CA PRO A 34 -27.02 37.88 -6.65
C PRO A 34 -26.35 39.26 -6.82
N ILE A 35 -25.24 39.49 -6.11
CA ILE A 35 -24.54 40.78 -6.09
C ILE A 35 -23.52 40.87 -7.23
N VAL A 36 -23.15 39.74 -7.84
CA VAL A 36 -22.19 39.68 -8.94
C VAL A 36 -22.83 40.16 -10.24
N ARG A 37 -22.37 41.33 -10.70
CA ARG A 37 -22.75 41.91 -11.99
C ARG A 37 -21.53 41.97 -12.90
N VAL A 38 -21.69 41.59 -14.15
CA VAL A 38 -20.66 41.68 -15.19
C VAL A 38 -21.18 42.61 -16.28
N GLY A 39 -20.78 43.88 -16.21
CA GLY A 39 -21.36 44.93 -17.04
C GLY A 39 -22.85 45.10 -16.75
N ALA A 40 -23.70 44.93 -17.78
CA ALA A 40 -25.16 44.97 -17.66
C ALA A 40 -25.80 43.61 -17.34
N TYR A 41 -25.00 42.52 -17.28
CA TYR A 41 -25.51 41.17 -17.06
C TYR A 41 -25.40 40.77 -15.59
N GLU A 42 -26.43 40.09 -15.10
CA GLU A 42 -26.50 39.52 -13.74
C GLU A 42 -26.56 37.98 -13.83
N PRO A 43 -25.43 37.33 -14.18
CA PRO A 43 -25.43 35.91 -14.53
C PRO A 43 -25.91 35.00 -13.40
N PHE A 44 -25.77 35.43 -12.14
CA PHE A 44 -26.13 34.64 -10.96
C PHE A 44 -27.34 35.20 -10.19
N ALA A 45 -28.10 36.14 -10.75
CA ALA A 45 -29.31 36.68 -10.10
C ALA A 45 -30.44 35.64 -10.02
N SER A 46 -30.58 34.80 -11.05
CA SER A 46 -31.58 33.73 -11.08
C SER A 46 -31.22 32.59 -10.11
N GLU A 47 -32.18 32.22 -9.26
CA GLU A 47 -32.09 31.08 -8.35
C GLU A 47 -31.79 29.77 -9.11
N ASN A 48 -32.48 29.55 -10.23
CA ASN A 48 -32.29 28.35 -11.05
C ASN A 48 -30.86 28.24 -11.58
N VAL A 49 -30.26 29.37 -11.98
CA VAL A 49 -28.87 29.38 -12.47
C VAL A 49 -27.91 29.03 -11.33
N ARG A 50 -28.09 29.59 -10.13
CA ARG A 50 -27.27 29.25 -8.95
C ARG A 50 -27.38 27.77 -8.58
N ILE A 51 -28.59 27.21 -8.60
CA ILE A 51 -28.82 25.78 -8.33
C ILE A 51 -28.07 24.91 -9.34
N VAL A 52 -28.18 25.22 -10.64
CA VAL A 52 -27.50 24.47 -11.70
C VAL A 52 -25.97 24.53 -11.53
N ILE A 53 -25.41 25.70 -11.22
CA ILE A 53 -23.97 25.86 -11.01
C ILE A 53 -23.48 25.06 -9.80
N ILE A 54 -24.18 25.16 -8.67
CA ILE A 54 -23.85 24.40 -7.45
C ILE A 54 -23.94 22.89 -7.74
N ALA A 55 -24.98 22.45 -8.44
CA ALA A 55 -25.13 21.05 -8.82
C ALA A 55 -23.97 20.58 -9.72
N LEU A 56 -23.58 21.34 -10.74
CA LEU A 56 -22.44 21.01 -11.60
C LEU A 56 -21.12 20.95 -10.81
N LEU A 57 -20.93 21.87 -9.87
CA LEU A 57 -19.76 21.91 -9.00
C LEU A 57 -19.67 20.66 -8.11
N VAL A 58 -20.78 20.24 -7.52
CA VAL A 58 -20.85 19.00 -6.72
C VAL A 58 -20.64 17.76 -7.60
N ILE A 59 -21.27 17.70 -8.78
CA ILE A 59 -21.09 16.58 -9.73
C ILE A 59 -19.63 16.47 -10.17
N PHE A 60 -18.99 17.58 -10.52
CA PHE A 60 -17.58 17.59 -10.92
C PHE A 60 -16.67 17.11 -9.79
N TRP A 61 -16.93 17.57 -8.56
CA TRP A 61 -16.22 17.09 -7.38
C TRP A 61 -16.38 15.58 -7.18
N LEU A 62 -17.60 15.05 -7.28
CA LEU A 62 -17.87 13.60 -7.17
C LEU A 62 -17.16 12.79 -8.28
N ILE A 63 -17.17 13.28 -9.52
CA ILE A 63 -16.47 12.62 -10.63
C ILE A 63 -14.97 12.59 -10.37
N TRP A 64 -14.37 13.73 -10.01
CA TRP A 64 -12.94 13.81 -9.70
C TRP A 64 -12.54 12.85 -8.59
N LEU A 65 -13.38 12.77 -7.57
CA LEU A 65 -13.24 11.91 -6.41
C LEU A 65 -13.30 10.41 -6.78
N ILE A 66 -14.23 10.00 -7.65
CA ILE A 66 -14.30 8.64 -8.18
C ILE A 66 -13.06 8.32 -9.04
N VAL A 67 -12.65 9.25 -9.91
CA VAL A 67 -11.46 9.07 -10.77
C VAL A 67 -10.20 8.94 -9.94
N ALA A 68 -10.01 9.78 -8.92
CA ALA A 68 -8.88 9.73 -8.01
C ALA A 68 -8.81 8.38 -7.26
N GLN A 69 -9.95 7.90 -6.74
CA GLN A 69 -10.02 6.58 -6.12
C GLN A 69 -9.67 5.45 -7.10
N ARG A 70 -10.23 5.49 -8.31
CA ARG A 70 -9.97 4.46 -9.34
C ARG A 70 -8.50 4.45 -9.77
N ARG A 71 -7.88 5.63 -9.91
CA ARG A 71 -6.43 5.74 -10.21
C ARG A 71 -5.58 5.13 -9.10
N ALA A 72 -5.89 5.41 -7.84
CA ALA A 72 -5.20 4.80 -6.70
C ALA A 72 -5.34 3.26 -6.70
N ILE A 73 -6.52 2.73 -7.02
CA ILE A 73 -6.76 1.28 -7.13
C ILE A 73 -6.01 0.68 -8.32
N ARG A 74 -5.97 1.37 -9.47
CA ARG A 74 -5.30 0.87 -10.68
C ARG A 74 -3.78 0.87 -10.53
N ALA A 75 -3.20 1.93 -9.98
CA ALA A 75 -1.77 1.98 -9.64
C ALA A 75 -1.39 0.81 -8.71
N ASN A 76 -2.25 0.51 -7.74
CA ASN A 76 -2.05 -0.63 -6.84
C ASN A 76 -2.12 -1.99 -7.55
N ARG A 77 -2.97 -2.14 -8.57
CA ARG A 77 -3.03 -3.38 -9.37
C ARG A 77 -1.77 -3.59 -10.20
N MET A 78 -1.19 -2.53 -10.75
CA MET A 78 0.01 -2.65 -11.59
C MET A 78 1.24 -3.05 -10.76
N PHE A 79 1.43 -2.48 -9.57
CA PHE A 79 2.53 -2.87 -8.68
C PHE A 79 2.46 -4.35 -8.26
N VAL A 80 1.27 -4.84 -7.90
CA VAL A 80 1.09 -6.27 -7.57
C VAL A 80 1.28 -7.16 -8.80
N ALA A 81 0.87 -6.71 -9.98
CA ALA A 81 1.03 -7.47 -11.22
C ALA A 81 2.48 -7.53 -11.69
N GLU A 82 3.27 -6.47 -11.48
CA GLU A 82 4.69 -6.41 -11.83
C GLU A 82 5.55 -7.27 -10.91
N ILE A 83 5.25 -7.29 -9.61
CA ILE A 83 5.92 -8.18 -8.65
C ILE A 83 5.49 -9.65 -8.83
N ALA A 84 4.26 -9.89 -9.26
CA ALA A 84 3.74 -11.24 -9.50
C ALA A 84 3.91 -11.71 -10.95
N ALA A 85 4.52 -10.91 -11.83
CA ALA A 85 4.77 -11.32 -13.20
C ALA A 85 5.86 -12.40 -13.19
N PRO A 86 5.63 -13.58 -13.81
CA PRO A 86 6.67 -14.57 -13.97
C PRO A 86 7.79 -13.96 -14.80
N VAL A 87 9.01 -13.94 -14.25
CA VAL A 87 10.21 -13.52 -14.99
C VAL A 87 10.34 -14.44 -16.20
N VAL A 88 10.34 -13.84 -17.39
CA VAL A 88 10.46 -14.55 -18.66
C VAL A 88 11.75 -15.37 -18.66
N GLU A 89 11.60 -16.66 -18.90
CA GLU A 89 12.67 -17.66 -18.98
C GLU A 89 13.71 -17.25 -20.04
N LYS A 90 14.89 -16.85 -19.57
CA LYS A 90 16.14 -16.88 -20.34
C LYS A 90 16.84 -18.21 -19.98
N PRO A 91 17.59 -18.87 -20.88
CA PRO A 91 18.22 -20.14 -20.54
C PRO A 91 19.27 -19.93 -19.45
N LEU A 92 19.13 -20.65 -18.35
CA LEU A 92 19.74 -20.35 -17.06
C LEU A 92 21.07 -21.09 -16.83
N SER A 93 22.05 -20.36 -16.30
CA SER A 93 23.28 -20.78 -15.65
C SER A 93 23.04 -21.25 -14.18
N PRO A 94 23.99 -21.96 -13.53
CA PRO A 94 23.80 -22.58 -12.20
C PRO A 94 23.49 -21.62 -11.03
N GLY A 95 23.54 -20.30 -11.23
CA GLY A 95 23.15 -19.31 -10.21
C GLY A 95 21.64 -19.03 -10.17
N GLU A 96 20.91 -19.37 -11.23
CA GLU A 96 19.54 -18.91 -11.46
C GLU A 96 18.45 -19.90 -10.98
N GLU A 97 18.80 -21.16 -10.74
CA GLU A 97 17.91 -22.15 -10.12
C GLU A 97 17.47 -21.71 -8.71
N ASN A 98 18.37 -21.04 -7.99
CA ASN A 98 18.08 -20.44 -6.68
C ASN A 98 17.12 -19.24 -6.77
N VAL A 99 17.16 -18.48 -7.87
CA VAL A 99 16.28 -17.31 -8.08
C VAL A 99 14.85 -17.76 -8.42
N ALA A 100 14.72 -18.79 -9.26
CA ALA A 100 13.43 -19.38 -9.59
C ALA A 100 12.74 -20.00 -8.36
N ALA A 101 13.50 -20.71 -7.51
CA ALA A 101 12.98 -21.29 -6.27
C ALA A 101 12.48 -20.22 -5.28
N VAL A 102 13.17 -19.08 -5.19
CA VAL A 102 12.75 -17.95 -4.33
C VAL A 102 11.46 -17.32 -4.86
N GLY A 103 11.32 -17.14 -6.17
CA GLY A 103 10.11 -16.60 -6.80
C GLY A 103 8.87 -17.47 -6.60
N ALA A 104 9.02 -18.79 -6.73
CA ALA A 104 7.92 -19.75 -6.54
C ALA A 104 7.41 -19.76 -5.10
N LYS A 105 8.31 -19.80 -4.10
CA LYS A 105 7.91 -19.71 -2.69
C LYS A 105 7.28 -18.36 -2.35
N PHE A 106 7.77 -17.26 -2.90
CA PHE A 106 7.15 -15.95 -2.70
C PHE A 106 5.68 -15.92 -3.15
N ALA A 107 5.38 -16.50 -4.32
CA ALA A 107 4.01 -16.58 -4.83
C ALA A 107 3.08 -17.39 -3.92
N GLU A 108 3.54 -18.54 -3.41
CA GLU A 108 2.80 -19.37 -2.47
C GLU A 108 2.46 -18.62 -1.18
N VAL A 109 3.42 -17.89 -0.63
CA VAL A 109 3.25 -17.15 0.61
C VAL A 109 2.31 -15.97 0.46
N MET A 110 2.37 -15.28 -0.68
CA MET A 110 1.44 -14.19 -0.99
C MET A 110 -0.01 -14.69 -1.09
N VAL A 111 -0.23 -15.95 -1.48
CA VAL A 111 -1.57 -16.56 -1.48
C VAL A 111 -2.04 -16.83 -0.05
N GLU A 112 -1.18 -17.38 0.81
CA GLU A 112 -1.55 -17.71 2.19
C GLU A 112 -1.79 -16.45 3.04
N LEU A 113 -0.98 -15.41 2.87
CA LEU A 113 -1.20 -14.10 3.52
C LEU A 113 -2.53 -13.46 3.10
N LYS A 114 -2.85 -13.49 1.81
CA LYS A 114 -4.16 -13.01 1.30
C LYS A 114 -5.31 -13.81 1.90
N ARG A 115 -5.15 -15.12 2.08
CA ARG A 115 -6.16 -16.03 2.64
C ARG A 115 -6.43 -15.74 4.11
N ARG A 116 -5.37 -15.54 4.91
CA ARG A 116 -5.49 -15.31 6.36
C ARG A 116 -5.97 -13.91 6.74
N LYS A 117 -6.06 -12.98 5.78
CA LYS A 117 -6.38 -11.55 6.03
C LYS A 117 -5.49 -10.94 7.13
N LEU A 118 -4.27 -11.46 7.28
CA LEU A 118 -3.27 -10.93 8.21
C LEU A 118 -2.95 -9.52 7.72
N GLY A 119 -3.55 -8.56 8.43
CA GLY A 119 -3.76 -7.18 8.06
C GLY A 119 -4.56 -6.97 6.76
N GLY A 120 -5.54 -6.05 6.81
CA GLY A 120 -6.46 -5.79 5.70
C GLY A 120 -5.77 -5.43 4.37
N ARG A 121 -6.53 -5.18 3.30
CA ARG A 121 -6.02 -4.87 1.93
C ARG A 121 -4.90 -3.80 1.83
N LYS A 122 -4.66 -3.01 2.88
CA LYS A 122 -3.62 -1.98 3.01
C LYS A 122 -2.29 -2.54 3.57
N PHE A 123 -2.35 -3.66 4.27
CA PHE A 123 -1.26 -4.30 5.00
C PHE A 123 -0.16 -4.86 4.09
N LEU A 124 -0.54 -5.61 3.05
CA LEU A 124 0.43 -6.12 2.07
C LEU A 124 1.10 -5.02 1.23
N ARG A 125 0.56 -3.78 1.24
CA ARG A 125 1.03 -2.66 0.42
C ARG A 125 2.02 -1.74 1.15
N GLU A 126 1.90 -1.62 2.47
CA GLU A 126 2.66 -0.66 3.27
C GLU A 126 3.64 -1.34 4.23
N MET A 127 3.80 -2.66 4.11
CA MET A 127 4.69 -3.41 4.98
C MET A 127 6.15 -3.02 4.68
N PRO A 128 6.94 -2.58 5.67
CA PRO A 128 8.37 -2.38 5.51
C PRO A 128 9.09 -3.73 5.36
N TRP A 129 10.12 -3.76 4.50
CA TRP A 129 10.93 -4.94 4.21
C TRP A 129 12.32 -4.74 4.80
N TYR A 130 12.78 -5.71 5.59
CA TYR A 130 14.10 -5.69 6.20
C TYR A 130 14.86 -6.94 5.76
N VAL A 131 16.11 -6.74 5.34
CA VAL A 131 17.02 -7.83 5.00
C VAL A 131 18.12 -7.87 6.06
N ILE A 132 18.31 -9.03 6.69
CA ILE A 132 19.37 -9.25 7.68
C ILE A 132 20.53 -9.92 6.98
N VAL A 133 21.67 -9.21 6.94
CA VAL A 133 22.88 -9.60 6.22
C VAL A 133 24.04 -9.67 7.19
N GLY A 134 24.86 -10.73 7.07
CA GLY A 134 26.07 -10.87 7.85
C GLY A 134 26.72 -12.25 7.70
N PRO A 135 27.97 -12.42 8.17
CA PRO A 135 28.73 -13.67 8.02
C PRO A 135 27.99 -14.91 8.54
N PRO A 136 28.37 -16.13 8.09
CA PRO A 136 27.82 -17.37 8.64
C PRO A 136 28.03 -17.46 10.17
N ALA A 137 27.14 -18.18 10.86
CA ALA A 137 27.21 -18.45 12.30
C ALA A 137 27.22 -17.23 13.25
N THR A 138 26.84 -16.03 12.79
CA THR A 138 26.73 -14.82 13.63
C THR A 138 25.39 -14.69 14.38
N GLY A 139 24.56 -15.74 14.36
CA GLY A 139 23.30 -15.77 15.11
C GLY A 139 22.15 -14.94 14.52
N LYS A 140 22.18 -14.59 13.22
CA LYS A 140 21.11 -13.83 12.53
C LYS A 140 19.72 -14.43 12.74
N THR A 141 19.59 -15.73 12.44
CA THR A 141 18.34 -16.48 12.62
C THR A 141 17.92 -16.55 14.09
N THR A 142 18.88 -16.73 15.01
CA THR A 142 18.62 -16.78 16.45
C THR A 142 18.11 -15.44 16.98
N ALA A 143 18.74 -14.33 16.59
CA ALA A 143 18.33 -12.98 16.94
C ALA A 143 16.93 -12.65 16.39
N LEU A 144 16.62 -13.12 15.18
CA LEU A 144 15.32 -12.94 14.56
C LEU A 144 14.23 -13.72 15.31
N ARG A 145 14.47 -14.99 15.64
CA ARG A 145 13.54 -15.82 16.42
C ARG A 145 13.35 -15.31 17.86
N GLN A 146 14.36 -14.68 18.45
CA GLN A 146 14.31 -14.11 19.80
C GLN A 146 13.96 -12.61 19.83
N SER A 147 13.58 -12.02 18.69
CA SER A 147 13.27 -10.59 18.58
C SER A 147 11.96 -10.16 19.29
N GLY A 148 11.14 -11.12 19.74
CA GLY A 148 9.81 -10.85 20.30
C GLY A 148 8.77 -10.44 19.25
N LEU A 149 9.12 -10.47 17.96
CA LEU A 149 8.17 -10.30 16.86
C LEU A 149 7.26 -11.53 16.76
N ASN A 150 5.96 -11.29 16.55
CA ASN A 150 5.00 -12.37 16.30
C ASN A 150 5.09 -12.81 14.83
N PHE A 151 5.46 -14.07 14.60
CA PHE A 151 5.58 -14.67 13.27
C PHE A 151 4.48 -15.72 13.06
N PRO A 152 3.27 -15.31 12.62
CA PRO A 152 2.14 -16.22 12.44
C PRO A 152 2.31 -17.21 11.27
N ILE A 153 3.31 -16.98 10.41
CA ILE A 153 3.68 -17.86 9.31
C ILE A 153 5.20 -18.05 9.38
N ASP A 154 5.63 -19.23 9.82
CA ASP A 154 7.02 -19.65 9.78
C ASP A 154 7.17 -20.66 8.63
N LEU A 155 7.81 -20.24 7.53
CA LEU A 155 8.01 -21.08 6.33
C LEU A 155 9.34 -21.83 6.36
N THR A 156 9.95 -21.94 7.56
CA THR A 156 11.31 -22.44 7.75
C THR A 156 11.48 -23.94 7.55
N ASP A 157 10.42 -24.69 7.28
CA ASP A 157 10.45 -26.16 7.31
C ASP A 157 11.13 -26.84 6.12
N ASP A 158 11.54 -26.12 5.09
CA ASP A 158 12.02 -26.75 3.84
C ASP A 158 13.49 -26.49 3.46
N LEU A 159 14.23 -25.68 4.21
CA LEU A 159 15.63 -25.37 3.84
C LEU A 159 16.60 -25.38 5.04
N GLN A 160 16.19 -25.97 6.17
CA GLN A 160 17.11 -26.29 7.26
C GLN A 160 17.95 -27.52 6.90
N GLY A 161 18.99 -27.31 6.11
CA GLY A 161 20.12 -28.23 6.07
C GLY A 161 20.92 -28.14 7.38
N VAL A 162 21.48 -29.27 7.80
CA VAL A 162 22.46 -29.35 8.89
C VAL A 162 23.61 -28.38 8.58
N GLY A 163 23.63 -27.20 9.20
CA GLY A 163 24.64 -26.16 8.95
C GLY A 163 24.14 -24.73 8.71
N GLY A 164 22.83 -24.47 8.71
CA GLY A 164 22.25 -23.11 8.66
C GLY A 164 21.43 -22.79 7.40
N THR A 165 20.94 -21.55 7.30
CA THR A 165 20.09 -21.07 6.18
C THR A 165 20.81 -21.25 4.84
N ARG A 166 20.28 -22.13 3.97
CA ARG A 166 20.91 -22.43 2.69
C ARG A 166 20.73 -21.30 1.69
N ASN A 167 19.56 -20.70 1.52
CA ASN A 167 19.35 -19.64 0.53
C ASN A 167 18.89 -18.35 1.22
N CYS A 168 17.58 -18.17 1.38
CA CYS A 168 17.03 -17.09 2.20
C CYS A 168 15.79 -17.63 2.90
N ASP A 169 15.65 -17.31 4.19
CA ASP A 169 14.46 -17.64 4.96
C ASP A 169 13.58 -16.39 5.08
N TRP A 170 12.27 -16.57 4.90
CA TRP A 170 11.30 -15.49 4.89
C TRP A 170 10.45 -15.55 6.15
N PHE A 171 10.50 -14.47 6.93
CA PHE A 171 9.77 -14.32 8.19
C PHE A 171 8.73 -13.22 8.05
N PHE A 172 7.47 -13.57 8.27
CA PHE A 172 6.34 -12.64 8.15
C PHE A 172 5.80 -12.29 9.52
N SER A 173 5.85 -11.01 9.86
CA SER A 173 5.25 -10.52 11.10
C SER A 173 3.96 -9.74 10.82
N GLU A 174 3.23 -9.44 11.89
CA GLU A 174 2.10 -8.51 11.84
C GLU A 174 2.48 -7.07 11.47
N ASN A 175 3.75 -6.72 11.27
CA ASN A 175 4.14 -5.33 10.94
C ASN A 175 5.23 -5.19 9.87
N ALA A 176 5.90 -6.26 9.46
CA ALA A 176 7.06 -6.23 8.56
C ALA A 176 7.33 -7.59 7.89
N VAL A 177 7.94 -7.57 6.70
CA VAL A 177 8.62 -8.74 6.09
C VAL A 177 10.08 -8.70 6.50
N LEU A 178 10.61 -9.81 7.03
CA LEU A 178 12.01 -9.97 7.34
C LEU A 178 12.60 -11.10 6.49
N ILE A 179 13.71 -10.82 5.82
CA ILE A 179 14.44 -11.78 5.00
C ILE A 179 15.77 -12.07 5.69
N ASP A 180 15.94 -13.30 6.14
CA ASP A 180 17.22 -13.79 6.69
C ASP A 180 18.04 -14.40 5.55
N THR A 181 19.27 -13.93 5.39
CA THR A 181 20.14 -14.31 4.26
C THR A 181 21.20 -15.33 4.67
N ALA A 182 21.52 -16.26 3.76
CA ALA A 182 22.68 -17.12 3.93
C ALA A 182 23.97 -16.30 4.03
N GLY A 183 24.82 -16.60 5.03
CA GLY A 183 26.02 -15.81 5.28
C GLY A 183 27.05 -15.81 4.14
N ARG A 184 26.99 -16.81 3.25
CA ARG A 184 27.86 -16.88 2.06
C ARG A 184 27.63 -15.74 1.06
N TYR A 185 26.45 -15.09 1.07
CA TYR A 185 26.21 -13.95 0.17
C TYR A 185 27.00 -12.69 0.54
N VAL A 186 27.63 -12.69 1.71
CA VAL A 186 28.45 -11.58 2.22
C VAL A 186 29.94 -11.87 2.07
N GLN A 187 30.29 -13.11 1.72
CA GLN A 187 31.65 -13.52 1.47
C GLN A 187 31.90 -13.45 -0.04
N GLN A 188 32.70 -12.48 -0.47
CA GLN A 188 33.33 -12.53 -1.79
C GLN A 188 34.57 -13.41 -1.67
N GLU A 189 34.64 -14.47 -2.48
CA GLU A 189 35.93 -15.09 -2.82
C GLU A 189 36.63 -14.26 -3.91
#